data_AF-A0A923DAQ7-F1
#
_entry.id   AF-A0A923DAQ7-F1
#
_cell.length_a   1.000
_cell.length_b   1.000
_cell.length_c   1.000
_cell.angle_alpha   90.00
_cell.angle_beta   90.00
_cell.angle_gamma   90.00
#
_symmetry.space_group_name_H-M   'P 1'
#
loop_
_entity.id
_entity.type
_entity.pdbx_description
1 polymer ?
#
loop_
_entity_poly.entity_id
_entity_poly.type
_entity_poly.pdbx_seq_one_letter_code
_entity_poly.pdbx_strand_id
1 'polypeptide(L)' 'MKDVPVSRLEELYQLVHSMTSSTKQKESLRKKILSFGGAFSDMSNEDYSDFLGQTQKARTNLFDRKIEL' A
#
# COMPACT_ATOMS: atom_id res chain seq x y z
N MET A 1 -14.16 -16.39 -9.57
CA MET A 1 -15.25 -15.80 -8.76
C MET A 1 -16.61 -16.26 -9.27
N LYS A 2 -16.95 -17.56 -9.13
CA LYS A 2 -18.21 -18.10 -9.69
C LYS A 2 -19.03 -18.97 -8.72
N ASP A 3 -18.65 -19.08 -7.44
CA ASP A 3 -19.28 -20.02 -6.49
C ASP A 3 -19.68 -19.37 -5.16
N VAL A 4 -20.16 -18.13 -5.19
CA VAL A 4 -20.73 -17.49 -3.99
C VAL A 4 -22.25 -17.65 -4.03
N PRO A 5 -22.87 -18.37 -3.07
CA PRO A 5 -24.32 -18.45 -2.98
C PRO A 5 -24.93 -17.05 -2.86
N VAL A 6 -25.99 -16.77 -3.62
CA VAL A 6 -26.65 -15.45 -3.65
C VAL A 6 -27.08 -15.01 -2.25
N SER A 7 -27.47 -15.96 -1.40
CA SER A 7 -27.85 -15.72 0.00
C SER A 7 -26.73 -15.14 0.87
N ARG A 8 -25.46 -15.25 0.46
CA ARG A 8 -24.29 -14.72 1.18
C ARG A 8 -23.67 -13.50 0.53
N LEU A 9 -24.20 -13.05 -0.62
CA LEU A 9 -23.67 -11.87 -1.31
C LEU A 9 -23.82 -10.61 -0.45
N GLU A 10 -24.94 -10.48 0.27
CA GLU A 10 -25.15 -9.34 1.17
C GLU A 10 -24.18 -9.37 2.36
N GLU A 11 -23.99 -10.53 2.99
CA GLU A 11 -23.03 -10.70 4.09
C GLU A 11 -21.60 -10.39 3.64
N LEU A 12 -21.21 -10.86 2.46
CA LEU A 12 -19.89 -10.58 1.88
C LEU A 12 -19.74 -9.11 1.50
N TYR A 13 -20.79 -8.49 0.95
CA TYR A 13 -20.81 -7.07 0.65
C TYR A 13 -20.61 -6.23 1.92
N GLN A 14 -21.36 -6.53 2.98
CA GLN A 14 -21.24 -5.87 4.28
C GLN A 14 -19.86 -6.11 4.92
N LEU A 15 -19.33 -7.33 4.85
CA LEU A 15 -18.00 -7.65 5.35
C LEU A 15 -16.92 -6.83 4.63
N VAL A 16 -16.94 -6.80 3.30
CA VAL A 16 -15.99 -6.00 2.51
C VAL A 16 -16.16 -4.50 2.80
N HIS A 17 -17.39 -4.01 2.93
CA HIS A 17 -17.65 -2.60 3.29
C HIS A 17 -17.22 -2.25 4.73
N SER A 18 -17.26 -3.21 5.66
CA SER A 18 -16.75 -3.03 7.02
C SER A 18 -15.22 -2.98 7.06
N MET A 19 -14.56 -3.66 6.12
CA MET A 19 -13.11 -3.64 5.95
C MET A 19 -12.62 -2.40 5.19
N THR A 20 -13.44 -1.79 4.34
CA THR A 20 -13.14 -0.47 3.79
C THR A 20 -13.21 0.55 4.91
N SER A 21 -12.04 0.91 5.42
CA SER A 21 -11.92 1.86 6.51
C SER A 21 -12.55 3.19 6.09
N SER A 22 -13.69 3.53 6.68
CA SER A 22 -14.29 4.87 6.64
C SER A 22 -13.45 5.91 7.41
N THR A 23 -12.16 5.62 7.62
CA THR A 23 -11.25 6.51 8.30
C THR A 23 -11.06 7.73 7.40
N LYS A 24 -11.82 8.78 7.68
CA LYS A 24 -11.57 10.15 7.20
C LYS A 24 -10.07 10.34 7.22
N GLN A 25 -9.45 10.68 6.08
CA GLN A 25 -8.01 10.92 6.02
C GLN A 25 -7.65 11.88 7.17
N LYS A 26 -7.02 11.33 8.21
CA LYS A 26 -6.72 12.10 9.41
C LYS A 26 -5.82 13.23 8.97
N GLU A 27 -6.09 14.45 9.40
CA GLU A 27 -5.27 15.61 9.06
C GLU A 27 -3.78 15.36 9.39
N SER A 28 -3.51 14.58 10.44
CA SER A 28 -2.18 14.10 10.79
C SER A 28 -1.52 13.25 9.69
N LEU A 29 -2.27 12.37 9.02
CA LEU A 29 -1.77 11.57 7.89
C LEU A 29 -1.45 12.47 6.69
N ARG A 30 -2.31 13.45 6.40
CA ARG A 30 -2.06 14.44 5.33
C ARG A 30 -0.80 15.26 5.61
N LYS A 31 -0.66 15.80 6.82
CA LYS A 31 0.55 16.51 7.25
C LYS A 31 1.80 15.64 7.14
N LYS A 32 1.69 14.35 7.52
CA LYS A 32 2.78 13.39 7.38
C LYS A 32 3.15 13.14 5.92
N ILE A 33 2.18 12.96 5.02
CA ILE A 33 2.44 12.81 3.58
C ILE A 33 3.14 14.07 3.03
N LEU A 34 2.62 15.26 3.36
CA LEU A 34 3.21 16.53 2.93
C LEU A 34 4.60 16.78 3.50
N SER A 35 4.91 16.28 4.71
CA SER A 35 6.28 16.38 5.26
C SER A 35 7.33 15.64 4.43
N PHE A 36 6.92 14.72 3.55
CA PHE A 36 7.81 14.06 2.59
C PHE A 36 7.84 14.75 1.22
N GLY A 37 6.99 15.76 0.98
CA GLY A 37 6.78 16.40 -0.34
C GLY A 37 7.98 17.16 -0.92
N GLY A 38 9.08 17.26 -0.19
CA GLY A 38 10.36 17.79 -0.67
C GLY A 38 11.55 16.92 -0.28
N ALA A 39 11.32 15.71 0.25
CA ALA A 39 12.41 14.85 0.74
C ALA A 39 13.39 14.42 -0.37
N PHE A 40 12.98 14.56 -1.63
CA PHE A 40 13.75 14.21 -2.82
C PHE A 40 14.04 15.43 -3.71
N SER A 41 13.81 16.67 -3.23
CA SER A 41 13.99 17.87 -4.06
C SER A 41 15.43 18.09 -4.52
N ASP A 42 16.38 17.61 -3.73
CA ASP A 42 17.82 17.81 -3.96
C ASP A 42 18.46 16.63 -4.70
N MET A 43 17.67 15.61 -5.06
CA MET A 43 18.15 14.47 -5.84
C MET A 43 18.16 14.79 -7.33
N SER A 44 19.19 14.30 -8.02
CA SER A 44 19.15 14.24 -9.48
C SER A 44 18.09 13.24 -9.95
N ASN A 45 17.69 13.33 -11.23
CA ASN A 45 16.74 12.38 -11.81
C ASN A 45 17.34 10.95 -11.82
N GLU A 46 18.65 10.86 -12.02
CA GLU A 46 19.42 9.61 -12.02
C GLU A 46 19.37 8.97 -10.63
N ASP A 47 19.70 9.74 -9.58
CA ASP A 47 19.68 9.27 -8.19
C ASP A 47 18.27 8.84 -7.76
N TYR A 48 17.24 9.58 -8.18
CA TYR A 48 15.85 9.24 -7.89
C TYR A 48 15.42 7.93 -8.58
N SER A 49 15.83 7.73 -9.84
CA SER A 49 15.58 6.50 -10.59
C SER A 49 16.25 5.29 -9.93
N ASP A 50 17.51 5.43 -9.50
CA ASP A 50 18.25 4.39 -8.79
C ASP A 50 17.60 4.05 -7.44
N PHE A 51 17.16 5.07 -6.69
CA PHE A 51 16.42 4.89 -5.44
C PHE A 51 15.14 4.06 -5.65
N LEU A 52 14.37 4.34 -6.70
CA LEU A 52 13.17 3.58 -7.03
C LEU A 52 13.50 2.11 -7.36
N GLY A 53 14.55 1.88 -8.15
CA GLY A 53 15.02 0.55 -8.51
C GLY A 53 15.45 -0.27 -7.28
N GLN A 54 16.23 0.32 -6.38
CA GLN A 54 16.65 -0.35 -5.14
C GLN A 54 15.47 -0.63 -4.21
N THR A 55 14.55 0.33 -4.07
CA THR A 55 13.34 0.15 -3.26
C THR A 55 12.46 -0.99 -3.79
N GLN A 56 12.29 -1.09 -5.12
CA GLN A 56 11.56 -2.19 -5.73
C GLN A 56 12.25 -3.54 -5.47
N LYS A 57 13.56 -3.62 -5.71
CA LYS A 57 14.35 -4.85 -5.50
C LYS A 57 14.30 -5.31 -4.05
N ALA A 58 14.48 -4.40 -3.09
CA ALA A 58 14.41 -4.69 -1.67
C ALA A 58 13.03 -5.24 -1.27
N ARG A 59 11.95 -4.62 -1.78
CA ARG A 59 10.58 -5.10 -1.57
C ARG A 59 10.38 -6.51 -2.11
N THR A 60 10.76 -6.77 -3.36
CA THR A 60 10.66 -8.12 -3.94
C THR A 60 11.42 -9.14 -3.10
N ASN A 61 12.67 -8.84 -2.75
CA ASN A 61 13.49 -9.72 -1.92
C ASN A 61 12.89 -10.00 -0.53
N LEU A 62 12.21 -9.03 0.08
CA LEU A 62 11.56 -9.22 1.38
C LEU A 62 10.40 -10.22 1.30
N PHE A 63 9.66 -10.24 0.20
CA PHE A 63 8.52 -11.15 0.01
C PHE A 63 8.90 -12.50 -0.61
N ASP A 64 10.03 -12.56 -1.33
CA ASP A 64 10.59 -13.81 -1.88
C ASP A 64 11.51 -14.55 -0.88
N ARG A 65 11.63 -14.04 0.35
CA ARG A 65 12.38 -14.72 1.41
C ARG A 65 11.76 -16.07 1.72
N LYS A 66 12.47 -17.15 1.37
CA LYS A 66 12.21 -18.48 1.91
C LYS A 66 12.49 -18.44 3.41
N ILE A 67 11.43 -18.38 4.20
CA ILE A 67 11.50 -18.58 5.65
C ILE A 67 11.54 -20.10 5.84
N GLU A 68 12.66 -20.64 6.30
CA GLU A 68 12.67 -21.97 6.91
C GLU A 68 11.96 -21.83 8.27
N LEU A 69 10.78 -22.45 8.38
CA LEU A 69 9.97 -22.52 9.59
C LEU A 69 10.25 -23.80 10.35
#